data_AF-K2F5R7-F1
#
_entry.id   AF-K2F5R7-F1
#
_cell.length_a   1.000
_cell.length_b   1.000
_cell.length_c   1.000
_cell.angle_alpha   90.00
_cell.angle_beta   90.00
_cell.angle_gamma   90.00
#
_symmetry.space_group_name_H-M   'P 1'
#
loop_
_entity.id
_entity.type
_entity.pdbx_description
1 polymer ?
#
loop_
_entity_poly.entity_id
_entity_poly.type
_entity_poly.pdbx_seq_one_letter_code
_entity_poly.pdbx_strand_id
1 'polypeptide(L)' 'MFQAPLVAAHHNASMKTFADRLRKAGKPHKVIITAVARKLVTIANALCKSRQKWTAARV' A
#
# COMPACT_ATOMS: atom_id res chain seq x y z
N MET A 1 -6.15 -15.52 3.11
CA MET A 1 -6.03 -14.60 1.95
C MET A 1 -5.58 -13.21 2.42
N PHE A 2 -4.28 -12.89 2.37
CA PHE A 2 -3.71 -11.54 2.59
C PHE A 2 -2.42 -11.32 1.76
N GLN A 3 -2.34 -11.93 0.57
CA GLN A 3 -1.08 -11.96 -0.20
C GLN A 3 -0.76 -10.63 -0.91
N ALA A 4 -1.77 -9.91 -1.43
CA ALA A 4 -1.53 -8.69 -2.19
C ALA A 4 -0.90 -7.53 -1.37
N PRO A 5 -1.33 -7.24 -0.13
CA PRO A 5 -0.70 -6.20 0.69
C PRO A 5 0.71 -6.56 1.14
N LEU A 6 0.99 -7.85 1.34
CA LEU A 6 2.32 -8.35 1.71
C LEU A 6 3.31 -8.18 0.54
N VAL A 7 2.92 -8.61 -0.66
CA VAL A 7 3.70 -8.41 -1.89
C VAL A 7 3.91 -6.90 -2.13
N ALA A 8 2.86 -6.11 -1.96
CA ALA A 8 2.93 -4.66 -2.10
C ALA A 8 3.91 -4.00 -1.11
N ALA A 9 3.91 -4.42 0.15
CA ALA A 9 4.85 -3.95 1.16
C ALA A 9 6.30 -4.41 0.91
N HIS A 10 6.51 -5.54 0.22
CA HIS A 10 7.85 -6.03 -0.11
C HIS A 10 8.43 -5.40 -1.39
N HIS A 11 7.63 -5.27 -2.45
CA HIS A 11 8.10 -4.83 -3.77
C HIS A 11 7.99 -3.32 -4.01
N ASN A 12 7.21 -2.58 -3.20
CA ASN A 12 7.12 -1.13 -3.34
C ASN A 12 7.72 -0.45 -2.11
N ALA A 13 8.84 0.24 -2.30
CA ALA A 13 9.53 0.97 -1.22
C ALA A 13 8.63 2.00 -0.50
N SER A 14 7.68 2.59 -1.22
CA SER A 14 6.70 3.54 -0.66
C SER A 14 5.70 2.89 0.30
N MET A 15 5.31 1.64 0.03
CA MET A 15 4.39 0.87 0.88
C MET A 15 5.12 0.19 2.03
N LYS A 16 6.38 -0.24 1.82
CA LYS A 16 7.28 -0.67 2.89
C LYS A 16 7.45 0.40 3.96
N THR A 17 7.82 1.62 3.54
CA THR A 17 7.99 2.77 4.44
C THR A 17 6.70 3.08 5.22
N PHE A 18 5.54 2.95 4.57
CA PHE A 18 4.25 3.14 5.24
C PHE A 18 3.93 2.05 6.27
N ALA A 19 4.18 0.79 5.93
CA ALA A 19 4.02 -0.34 6.83
C ALA A 19 4.98 -0.25 8.04
N ASP A 20 6.23 0.16 7.81
CA ASP A 20 7.24 0.33 8.85
C ASP A 20 6.91 1.50 9.79
N ARG A 21 6.35 2.59 9.27
CA ARG A 21 5.81 3.69 10.12
C ARG A 21 4.69 3.19 11.02
N LEU A 22 3.76 2.38 10.50
CA LEU A 22 2.67 1.83 11.30
C LEU A 22 3.16 0.79 12.32
N ARG A 23 4.19 0.02 11.97
CA ARG A 23 4.87 -0.91 12.89
C ARG A 23 5.59 -0.15 14.00
N LYS A 24 6.31 0.93 13.69
CA LYS A 24 6.96 1.80 14.69
C LYS A 24 5.94 2.47 15.62
N ALA A 25 4.73 2.73 15.14
CA ALA A 25 3.62 3.22 15.95
C ALA A 25 2.96 2.14 16.84
N GLY A 26 3.51 0.92 16.90
CA GLY A 26 3.02 -0.16 17.78
C GLY A 26 1.71 -0.82 17.32
N LYS A 27 1.29 -0.63 16.07
CA LYS A 27 0.00 -1.16 15.61
C LYS A 27 0.04 -2.67 15.35
N PRO A 28 -1.06 -3.40 15.64
CA PRO A 28 -1.13 -4.83 15.34
C PRO A 28 -0.94 -5.12 13.85
N HIS A 29 -0.28 -6.24 13.54
CA HIS A 29 0.04 -6.63 12.15
C HIS A 29 -1.18 -6.66 11.23
N LYS A 30 -2.34 -7.13 11.72
CA LYS A 30 -3.60 -7.14 10.97
C LYS A 30 -4.02 -5.73 10.53
N VAL A 31 -3.83 -4.72 11.38
CA VAL A 31 -4.16 -3.31 11.08
C VAL A 31 -3.21 -2.73 10.04
N ILE A 32 -1.94 -3.15 10.06
CA ILE A 32 -0.95 -2.71 9.09
C ILE A 32 -1.33 -3.23 7.69
N ILE A 33 -1.68 -4.52 7.59
CA ILE A 33 -2.10 -5.13 6.33
C ILE A 33 -3.37 -4.46 5.79
N THR A 34 -4.37 -4.21 6.64
CA THR A 34 -5.62 -3.56 6.20
C THR A 34 -5.39 -2.11 5.79
N ALA A 35 -4.50 -1.38 6.46
CA ALA A 35 -4.12 -0.03 6.08
C ALA A 35 -3.39 0.00 4.72
N VAL A 36 -2.46 -0.93 4.47
CA VAL A 36 -1.78 -1.07 3.17
C VAL A 36 -2.79 -1.42 2.07
N ALA A 37 -3.69 -2.37 2.33
CA ALA A 37 -4.76 -2.73 1.39
C ALA A 37 -5.66 -1.53 1.06
N ARG A 38 -6.06 -0.75 2.06
CA ARG A 38 -6.90 0.44 1.85
C ARG A 38 -6.18 1.50 1.02
N LYS A 39 -4.89 1.71 1.28
CA LYS A 39 -4.06 2.64 0.50
C LYS A 39 -3.95 2.20 -0.97
N LEU A 40 -3.79 0.90 -1.24
CA LEU A 40 -3.80 0.34 -2.60
C LEU A 40 -5.13 0.61 -3.31
N VAL A 41 -6.25 0.32 -2.67
CA VAL A 41 -7.59 0.56 -3.25
C VAL A 41 -7.81 2.05 -3.51
N THR A 42 -7.36 2.94 -2.62
CA THR A 42 -7.46 4.38 -2.85
C THR A 42 -6.67 4.83 -4.08
N ILE A 43 -5.45 4.31 -4.29
CA ILE A 43 -4.66 4.63 -5.48
C ILE A 43 -5.31 4.07 -6.74
N ALA A 44 -5.78 2.83 -6.71
CA ALA A 44 -6.50 2.21 -7.82
C ALA A 44 -7.76 3.02 -8.18
N ASN A 45 -8.54 3.43 -7.18
CA ASN A 45 -9.73 4.25 -7.39
C ASN A 45 -9.39 5.64 -7.97
N ALA A 46 -8.32 6.26 -7.50
CA ALA A 46 -7.84 7.54 -8.03
C ALA A 46 -7.39 7.42 -9.50
N LEU A 47 -6.72 6.33 -9.87
CA LEU A 47 -6.30 6.05 -11.25
C LEU A 47 -7.48 5.77 -12.17
N CYS A 48 -8.44 4.95 -11.73
CA CYS A 48 -9.67 4.69 -12.47
C CYS A 48 -10.46 5.98 -12.70
N LYS A 49 -10.61 6.82 -11.67
CA LYS A 49 -11.30 8.12 -11.78
C LYS A 49 -10.60 9.07 -12.74
N SER A 50 -9.26 9.04 -12.76
CA SER A 50 -8.45 9.90 -13.63
C SER A 50 -8.26 9.32 -15.04
N ARG A 51 -8.77 8.10 -15.32
CA ARG A 51 -8.48 7.31 -16.53
C ARG A 51 -7.00 7.29 -16.92
N GLN A 52 -6.10 7.40 -15.93
CA GLN A 52 -4.67 7.37 -16.15
C GLN A 52 -4.15 5.96 -15.93
N LYS A 53 -3.27 5.51 -16.83
CA LYS A 53 -2.51 4.28 -16.62
C LYS A 53 -1.59 4.47 -15.42
N TRP A 54 -1.48 3.42 -14.60
CA TRP A 54 -0.56 3.39 -13.46
C TRP A 54 0.84 3.83 -13.92
N THR A 55 1.27 5.01 -13.49
CA THR A 55 2.66 5.43 -13.57
C THR A 55 3.24 5.10 -12.20
N ALA A 56 4.02 4.01 -12.11
CA ALA A 56 4.90 3.85 -10.97
C ALA A 56 5.83 5.06 -11.03
N ALA A 57 5.63 6.04 -10.14
CA ALA A 57 6.45 7.23 -10.09
C ALA A 57 7.91 6.76 -10.13
N ARG A 58 8.55 7.02 -11.28
CA ARG A 58 9.93 6.67 -11.50
C ARG A 58 10.72 7.48 -10.48
N VAL A 59 11.53 6.75 -9.72
CA VAL A 59 12.54 7.31 -8.81
C VAL A 59 13.34 8.38 -9.55
#